data_AF-A0AAJ1YDA0-F1
#
_entry.id   AF-A0AAJ1YDA0-F1
#
_cell.length_a   1.000
_cell.length_b   1.000
_cell.length_c   1.000
_cell.angle_alpha   90.00
_cell.angle_beta   90.00
_cell.angle_gamma   90.00
#
_symmetry.space_group_name_H-M   'P 1'
#
loop_
_entity.id
_entity.type
_entity.pdbx_description
1 polymer ?
#
loop_
_entity_poly.entity_id
_entity_poly.type
_entity_poly.pdbx_seq_one_letter_code
_entity_poly.pdbx_strand_id
1 'polypeptide(L)'
;MKLLPCIAAALIATASFSTMAATMGAKQVDSAQASSMQSIGTVSVSGISGSPDDAIHALKQKATADGGSHYRIIGLDNPGDSSDWRGTAEVYR
;
A
#
# COMPACT_ATOMS: atom_id res chain seq x y z
N MET A 1 -10.63 55.93 -18.17
CA MET A 1 -10.74 54.45 -18.06
C MET A 1 -9.53 53.87 -18.77
N LYS A 2 -8.57 53.27 -18.05
CA LYS A 2 -7.37 52.67 -18.66
C LYS A 2 -7.27 51.22 -18.19
N LEU A 3 -7.33 50.33 -19.18
CA LEU A 3 -7.43 48.88 -19.08
C LEU A 3 -6.10 48.29 -18.60
N LEU A 4 -6.16 47.44 -17.59
CA LEU A 4 -5.09 46.49 -17.23
C LEU A 4 -5.63 45.09 -17.50
N PRO A 5 -5.22 44.41 -18.58
CA PRO A 5 -5.53 43.01 -18.74
C PRO A 5 -4.28 42.13 -18.62
N CYS A 6 -4.56 40.87 -18.30
CA CYS A 6 -3.71 39.70 -18.53
C CYS A 6 -2.63 39.45 -17.47
N ILE A 7 -3.09 39.04 -16.29
CA ILE A 7 -2.35 38.07 -15.48
C ILE A 7 -2.31 36.77 -16.28
N ALA A 8 -1.15 36.46 -16.87
CA ALA A 8 -0.88 35.20 -17.52
C ALA A 8 -0.76 34.10 -16.45
N ALA A 9 -1.86 33.39 -16.19
CA ALA A 9 -1.84 32.19 -15.38
C ALA A 9 -1.18 31.05 -16.18
N ALA A 10 0.13 30.88 -15.98
CA ALA A 10 0.85 29.71 -16.45
C ALA A 10 0.34 28.48 -15.69
N LEU A 11 -0.53 27.70 -16.34
CA LEU A 11 -0.94 26.39 -15.86
C LEU A 11 0.28 25.48 -15.89
N ILE A 12 0.87 25.24 -14.72
CA ILE A 12 1.93 24.26 -14.53
C ILE A 12 1.31 22.89 -14.82
N ALA A 13 1.60 22.33 -15.99
CA ALA A 13 1.32 20.94 -16.28
C ALA A 13 2.27 20.08 -15.44
N THR A 14 1.86 19.74 -14.22
CA THR A 14 2.45 18.61 -13.48
C THR A 14 2.14 17.35 -14.27
N ALA A 15 3.04 16.96 -15.16
CA ALA A 15 3.04 15.62 -15.72
C ALA A 15 3.47 14.66 -14.61
N SER A 16 2.50 14.23 -13.79
CA SER A 16 2.68 13.10 -12.90
C SER A 16 2.76 11.84 -13.77
N PHE A 17 3.96 11.55 -14.28
CA PHE A 17 4.28 10.23 -14.79
C PHE A 17 4.37 9.29 -13.59
N SER A 18 3.22 8.79 -13.14
CA SER A 18 3.16 7.64 -12.25
C SER A 18 3.71 6.46 -13.03
N THR A 19 5.00 6.18 -12.82
CA THR A 19 5.67 4.99 -13.30
C THR A 19 4.96 3.79 -12.68
N MET A 20 4.00 3.23 -13.44
CA MET A 20 3.42 1.92 -13.19
C MET A 20 4.52 0.88 -13.42
N ALA A 21 5.43 0.80 -12.45
CA ALA A 21 6.35 -0.30 -12.32
C ALA A 21 5.51 -1.49 -11.88
N ALA A 22 5.05 -2.23 -12.90
CA ALA A 22 4.55 -3.58 -12.84
C ALA A 22 5.55 -4.47 -12.07
N THR A 23 5.48 -4.42 -10.75
CA THR A 23 5.80 -5.57 -9.92
C THR A 23 4.47 -6.32 -9.82
N MET A 24 4.46 -7.55 -10.30
CA MET A 24 3.34 -8.48 -10.27
C MET A 24 2.99 -8.84 -8.81
N GLY A 25 2.49 -7.88 -8.04
CA GLY A 25 2.17 -8.05 -6.62
C GLY A 25 2.09 -6.71 -5.87
N ALA A 26 1.23 -6.68 -4.86
CA ALA A 26 1.05 -5.54 -3.98
C ALA A 26 2.39 -5.08 -3.38
N LYS A 27 2.63 -3.76 -3.32
CA LYS A 27 3.84 -3.18 -2.73
C LYS A 27 3.59 -2.79 -1.27
N GLN A 28 4.55 -3.08 -0.39
CA GLN A 28 4.48 -2.62 0.98
C GLN A 28 4.65 -1.10 1.03
N VAL A 29 3.78 -0.41 1.76
CA VAL A 29 3.80 1.04 1.96
C VAL A 29 3.75 1.40 3.44
N ASP A 30 4.30 2.56 3.77
CA ASP A 30 4.15 3.16 5.10
C ASP A 30 2.85 3.96 5.23
N SER A 31 2.61 4.52 6.42
CA SER A 31 1.43 5.34 6.71
C SER A 31 1.36 6.65 5.91
N ALA A 32 2.50 7.26 5.57
CA ALA A 32 2.53 8.51 4.82
C ALA A 32 2.17 8.27 3.35
N GLN A 33 2.68 7.20 2.76
CA GLN A 33 2.35 6.74 1.41
C GLN A 33 0.91 6.26 1.31
N ALA A 34 0.40 5.55 2.32
CA ALA A 34 -0.98 5.08 2.38
C ALA A 34 -2.01 6.22 2.53
N SER A 35 -1.61 7.37 3.08
CA SER A 35 -2.51 8.52 3.34
C SER A 35 -3.16 9.09 2.06
N SER A 36 -2.46 8.99 0.92
CA SER A 36 -2.97 9.41 -0.39
C SER A 36 -3.64 8.27 -1.18
N MET A 37 -3.72 7.06 -0.62
CA MET A 37 -4.26 5.87 -1.27
C MET A 37 -5.66 5.54 -0.76
N GLN A 38 -6.44 4.84 -1.57
CA GLN A 38 -7.77 4.40 -1.16
C GLN A 38 -7.67 3.02 -0.50
N SER A 39 -7.99 2.95 0.79
CA SER A 39 -8.13 1.67 1.50
C SER A 39 -9.30 0.89 0.93
N ILE A 40 -9.07 -0.37 0.59
CA ILE A 40 -10.07 -1.28 0.02
C ILE A 40 -10.48 -2.39 0.96
N GLY A 41 -9.77 -2.55 2.08
CA GLY A 41 -10.05 -3.58 3.07
C GLY A 41 -8.81 -4.00 3.83
N THR A 42 -8.96 -5.08 4.60
CA THR A 42 -7.88 -5.68 5.38
C THR A 42 -7.79 -7.17 5.08
N VAL A 43 -6.56 -7.67 5.04
CA VAL A 43 -6.25 -9.09 4.88
C VAL A 43 -5.51 -9.59 6.09
N SER A 44 -5.88 -10.77 6.58
CA SER A 44 -5.21 -11.44 7.68
C SER A 44 -4.71 -12.83 7.28
N VAL A 45 -3.57 -13.22 7.84
CA VAL A 45 -2.97 -14.55 7.72
C VAL A 45 -2.72 -15.11 9.12
N SER A 46 -2.79 -16.43 9.24
CA SER A 46 -2.48 -17.17 10.47
C SER A 46 -2.01 -18.57 10.11
N GLY A 47 -1.29 -19.24 11.00
CA GLY A 47 -0.80 -20.59 10.72
C GLY A 47 0.44 -20.59 9.82
N ILE A 48 1.19 -19.47 9.78
CA ILE A 48 2.42 -19.37 9.00
C ILE A 48 3.60 -19.84 9.86
N SER A 49 4.03 -21.08 9.66
CA SER A 49 5.23 -21.62 10.28
C SER A 49 6.49 -20.98 9.69
N GLY A 50 7.53 -20.75 10.50
CA GLY A 50 8.82 -20.24 10.05
C GLY A 50 9.12 -18.84 10.56
N SER A 51 9.37 -17.92 9.64
CA SER A 51 9.86 -16.57 9.93
C SER A 51 8.76 -15.50 9.78
N PRO A 52 8.94 -14.31 10.40
CA PRO A 52 8.02 -13.21 10.19
C PRO A 52 7.91 -12.80 8.70
N ASP A 53 9.00 -12.93 7.93
CA ASP A 53 8.99 -12.69 6.48
C ASP A 53 8.04 -13.63 5.72
N ASP A 54 7.87 -14.87 6.17
CA ASP A 54 6.92 -15.81 5.55
C ASP A 54 5.48 -15.30 5.72
N ALA A 55 5.15 -14.76 6.90
CA ALA A 55 3.85 -14.16 7.15
C ALA A 55 3.65 -12.86 6.35
N ILE A 56 4.70 -12.05 6.20
CA ILE A 56 4.67 -10.86 5.35
C ILE A 56 4.45 -11.23 3.87
N HIS A 57 5.13 -12.27 3.39
CA HIS A 57 4.94 -12.78 2.03
C HIS A 57 3.51 -13.30 1.82
N ALA A 58 2.96 -14.03 2.79
CA ALA A 58 1.57 -14.48 2.73
C ALA A 58 0.58 -13.31 2.70
N LEU A 59 0.81 -12.25 3.49
CA LEU A 59 0.02 -11.02 3.45
C LEU A 59 0.09 -10.35 2.09
N LYS A 60 1.28 -10.23 1.50
CA LYS A 60 1.47 -9.65 0.17
C LYS A 60 0.69 -10.43 -0.90
N GLN A 61 0.77 -11.75 -0.88
CA GLN A 61 0.04 -12.61 -1.83
C GLN A 61 -1.47 -12.41 -1.68
N LYS A 62 -1.97 -12.39 -0.44
CA LYS A 62 -3.40 -12.18 -0.17
C LYS A 62 -3.88 -10.79 -0.57
N ALA A 63 -3.10 -9.75 -0.26
CA ALA A 63 -3.38 -8.37 -0.68
C ALA A 63 -3.42 -8.25 -2.21
N THR A 64 -2.54 -8.94 -2.93
CA THR A 64 -2.54 -8.99 -4.40
C THR A 64 -3.78 -9.71 -4.92
N ALA A 65 -4.15 -10.84 -4.31
CA ALA A 65 -5.32 -11.63 -4.70
C ALA A 65 -6.64 -10.87 -4.48
N ASP A 66 -6.71 -10.04 -3.43
CA ASP A 66 -7.83 -9.14 -3.15
C ASP A 66 -7.88 -7.90 -4.07
N GLY A 67 -6.96 -7.80 -5.04
CA GLY A 67 -6.91 -6.70 -6.02
C GLY A 67 -6.19 -5.44 -5.51
N GLY A 68 -5.41 -5.56 -4.44
CA GLY A 68 -4.58 -4.50 -3.90
C GLY A 68 -3.36 -4.20 -4.78
N SER A 69 -3.11 -2.91 -5.01
CA SER A 69 -1.86 -2.41 -5.58
C SER A 69 -0.80 -2.20 -4.51
N HIS A 70 -1.22 -1.89 -3.28
CA HIS A 70 -0.36 -1.65 -2.13
C HIS A 70 -0.93 -2.29 -0.87
N TYR A 71 -0.08 -2.55 0.12
CA TYR A 71 -0.49 -3.03 1.43
C TYR A 71 0.37 -2.43 2.54
N ARG A 72 -0.21 -2.27 3.73
CA ARG A 72 0.48 -1.81 4.93
C ARG A 72 0.25 -2.81 6.04
N ILE A 73 1.33 -3.35 6.61
CA ILE A 73 1.22 -4.24 7.76
C ILE A 73 0.79 -3.40 8.96
N ILE A 74 -0.34 -3.76 9.55
CA ILE A 74 -0.90 -3.10 10.75
C ILE A 74 -0.77 -3.97 12.00
N GLY A 75 -0.44 -5.26 11.83
CA GLY A 75 -0.11 -6.16 12.93
C GLY A 75 0.65 -7.38 12.44
N LEU A 76 1.66 -7.80 13.20
CA LEU A 76 2.42 -9.03 12.97
C LEU A 76 2.78 -9.58 14.35
N ASP A 77 2.39 -10.82 14.62
CA ASP A 77 2.48 -11.41 15.94
C ASP A 77 2.86 -12.91 15.85
N ASN A 78 3.59 -13.38 16.86
CA ASN A 78 3.89 -14.79 17.07
C ASN A 78 3.63 -15.09 18.56
N PRO A 79 2.79 -16.09 18.91
CA PRO A 79 2.48 -16.41 20.30
C PRO A 79 3.66 -16.87 21.18
N GLY A 80 4.90 -16.95 20.68
CA GLY A 80 6.11 -17.05 21.49
C GLY A 80 6.39 -18.43 22.10
N ASP A 81 5.46 -19.37 21.94
CA ASP A 81 5.51 -20.77 22.38
C ASP A 81 5.87 -21.75 21.24
N SER A 82 6.53 -21.25 20.19
CA SER A 82 6.71 -21.95 18.90
C SER A 82 5.45 -22.03 18.03
N SER A 83 4.44 -21.22 18.34
CA SER A 83 3.25 -21.10 17.50
C SER A 83 3.53 -20.39 16.17
N ASP A 84 2.68 -20.69 15.21
CA ASP A 84 2.71 -20.07 13.89
C ASP A 84 2.52 -18.55 13.93
N TRP A 85 3.17 -17.86 12.98
CA TRP A 85 3.00 -16.43 12.76
C TRP A 85 1.58 -16.09 12.31
N ARG A 86 1.14 -14.92 12.76
CA ARG A 86 -0.12 -14.30 12.37
C ARG A 86 0.15 -12.86 11.98
N GLY A 87 -0.58 -12.36 11.00
CA GLY A 87 -0.40 -10.99 10.54
C GLY A 87 -1.68 -10.42 9.97
N THR A 88 -1.79 -9.10 10.00
CA THR A 88 -2.87 -8.35 9.37
C THR A 88 -2.27 -7.18 8.62
N ALA A 89 -2.72 -6.99 7.37
CA ALA A 89 -2.38 -5.86 6.55
C ALA A 89 -3.64 -5.14 6.06
N GLU A 90 -3.57 -3.83 5.99
CA GLU A 90 -4.52 -3.01 5.25
C GLU A 90 -4.11 -2.98 3.79
N VAL A 91 -5.09 -3.04 2.89
CA VAL A 91 -4.88 -3.14 1.44
C VAL A 91 -5.38 -1.85 0.79
N TYR A 92 -4.65 -1.37 -0.20
CA TYR A 92 -4.97 -0.15 -0.92
C TYR A 92 -4.93 -0.34 -2.44
N ARG A 93 -5.66 0.53 -3.14
CA ARG A 93 -5.66 0.64 -4.61
C ARG A 93 -5.12 2.00 -5.06
#